data_AF-A0A959CC72-F1
#
_entry.id   AF-A0A959CC72-F1
#
_cell.length_a   1.000
_cell.length_b   1.000
_cell.length_c   1.000
_cell.angle_alpha   90.00
_cell.angle_beta   90.00
_cell.angle_gamma   90.00
#
_symmetry.space_group_name_H-M   'P 1'
#
loop_
_entity.id
_entity.type
_entity.pdbx_description
1 polymer ?
#
loop_
_entity_poly.entity_id
_entity_poly.type
_entity_poly.pdbx_seq_one_letter_code
_entity_poly.pdbx_strand_id
1 'polypeptide(L)'
;IEPEDLQLLADPAQIEMVLINLLKNAREAIAGDDQPPAEQRIALRAGADARGRPFIEVEDNGPGIPPELLEDIFIPFFTSKETGTGVGLSISKQIMQLHGGDIRVSASPGEGTRFVLEF
;
A
#
# COMPACT_ATOMS: atom_id res chain seq x y z
N ILE A 1 1.86 -15.27 5.73
CA ILE A 1 0.45 -15.42 5.31
C ILE A 1 -0.19 -16.30 6.35
N GLU A 2 -1.20 -15.83 7.05
CA GLU A 2 -1.82 -16.59 8.14
C GLU A 2 -3.35 -16.48 8.07
N PRO A 3 -4.07 -17.60 7.90
CA PRO A 3 -3.56 -18.97 7.77
C PRO A 3 -2.89 -19.23 6.41
N GLU A 4 -2.11 -20.31 6.29
CA GLU A 4 -1.39 -20.67 5.04
C GLU A 4 -2.33 -20.96 3.86
N ASP A 5 -3.56 -21.40 4.15
CA ASP A 5 -4.61 -21.71 3.19
C ASP A 5 -5.60 -20.54 2.96
N LEU A 6 -5.21 -19.31 3.32
CA LEU A 6 -6.03 -18.12 3.09
C LEU A 6 -6.45 -18.03 1.61
N GLN A 7 -7.76 -17.95 1.38
CA GLN A 7 -8.34 -17.77 0.05
C GLN A 7 -9.00 -16.40 -0.07
N LEU A 8 -8.92 -15.81 -1.26
CA LEU A 8 -9.59 -14.57 -1.62
C LEU A 8 -10.18 -14.71 -3.03
N LEU A 9 -11.33 -14.09 -3.24
CA LEU A 9 -11.97 -14.04 -4.55
C LEU A 9 -11.67 -12.70 -5.20
N ALA A 10 -10.74 -12.68 -6.16
CA ALA A 10 -10.38 -11.46 -6.88
C ALA A 10 -9.84 -11.78 -8.28
N ASP A 11 -9.76 -10.76 -9.14
CA ASP A 11 -9.02 -10.81 -10.39
C ASP A 11 -7.50 -10.75 -10.09
N PRO A 12 -6.74 -11.83 -10.35
CA PRO A 12 -5.33 -11.89 -10.00
C PRO A 12 -4.48 -10.82 -10.69
N ALA A 13 -4.79 -10.47 -11.94
CA ALA A 13 -4.01 -9.50 -12.70
C ALA A 13 -4.24 -8.07 -12.18
N GLN A 14 -5.47 -7.77 -11.76
CA GLN A 14 -5.77 -6.47 -11.14
C GLN A 14 -5.11 -6.34 -9.77
N ILE A 15 -5.18 -7.38 -8.93
CA ILE A 15 -4.52 -7.36 -7.61
C ILE A 15 -2.99 -7.32 -7.75
N GLU A 16 -2.40 -8.03 -8.71
CA GLU A 16 -0.98 -7.94 -9.04
C GLU A 16 -0.58 -6.49 -9.37
N MET A 17 -1.37 -5.80 -10.18
CA MET A 17 -1.11 -4.40 -10.53
C MET A 17 -1.15 -3.48 -9.31
N VAL A 18 -2.12 -3.69 -8.39
CA VAL A 18 -2.19 -2.95 -7.12
C VAL A 18 -0.94 -3.20 -6.29
N LEU A 19 -0.54 -4.46 -6.10
CA LEU A 19 0.63 -4.83 -5.32
C LEU A 19 1.92 -4.26 -5.92
N ILE A 20 2.11 -4.34 -7.24
CA ILE A 20 3.27 -3.74 -7.91
C ILE A 20 3.32 -2.23 -7.65
N ASN A 21 2.17 -1.55 -7.74
CA ASN A 21 2.10 -0.12 -7.47
C ASN A 21 2.48 0.22 -6.01
N LEU A 22 1.94 -0.51 -5.03
CA LEU A 22 2.27 -0.31 -3.62
C LEU A 22 3.74 -0.60 -3.32
N LEU A 23 4.29 -1.70 -3.84
CA LEU A 23 5.70 -2.06 -3.66
C LEU A 23 6.65 -1.07 -4.33
N LYS A 24 6.27 -0.53 -5.49
CA LYS A 24 7.02 0.54 -6.14
C LYS A 24 7.01 1.80 -5.29
N ASN A 25 5.86 2.18 -4.74
CA ASN A 25 5.75 3.34 -3.85
C ASN A 25 6.61 3.18 -2.58
N ALA A 26 6.54 2.01 -1.93
CA ALA A 26 7.35 1.67 -0.77
C ALA A 26 8.85 1.74 -1.07
N ARG A 27 9.29 1.14 -2.19
CA ARG A 27 10.70 1.17 -2.62
C ARG A 27 11.19 2.59 -2.90
N GLU A 28 10.37 3.41 -3.54
CA GLU A 28 10.72 4.80 -3.82
C GLU A 28 10.78 5.66 -2.55
N ALA A 29 9.90 5.39 -1.57
CA ALA A 29 9.88 6.09 -0.28
C ALA A 29 11.17 5.81 0.53
N ILE A 30 11.56 4.54 0.68
CA ILE A 30 12.77 4.16 1.42
C ILE A 30 14.07 4.54 0.70
N ALA A 31 14.07 4.59 -0.64
CA ALA A 31 15.25 4.97 -1.42
C ALA A 31 15.57 6.48 -1.33
N GLY A 32 14.57 7.31 -1.02
CA GLY A 32 14.74 8.74 -0.78
C GLY A 32 15.03 9.11 0.69
N ASP A 33 15.13 8.10 1.56
CA ASP A 33 15.40 8.28 2.98
C ASP A 33 16.91 8.18 3.28
N ASP A 34 17.37 8.90 4.31
CA ASP A 34 18.78 8.91 4.73
C ASP A 34 19.19 7.64 5.50
N GLN A 35 18.24 6.70 5.68
CA GLN A 35 18.45 5.44 6.38
C GLN A 35 19.45 4.53 5.61
N PRO A 36 20.38 3.84 6.31
CA PRO A 36 21.30 2.89 5.70
C PRO A 36 20.56 1.80 4.89
N PRO A 37 21.08 1.39 3.71
CA PRO A 37 20.44 0.34 2.90
C PRO A 37 20.19 -0.99 3.63
N ALA A 38 21.00 -1.30 4.65
CA ALA A 38 20.85 -2.51 5.47
C ALA A 38 19.63 -2.46 6.41
N GLU A 39 19.10 -1.29 6.70
CA GLU A 39 17.95 -1.07 7.59
C GLU A 39 16.64 -0.88 6.80
N GLN A 40 16.73 -0.64 5.49
CA GLN A 40 15.58 -0.50 4.60
C GLN A 40 14.78 -1.81 4.51
N ARG A 41 13.48 -1.74 4.75
CA ARG A 41 12.60 -2.90 4.81
C ARG A 41 11.25 -2.60 4.17
N ILE A 42 10.77 -3.57 3.39
CA ILE A 42 9.38 -3.69 2.96
C ILE A 42 8.86 -5.03 3.45
N ALA A 43 7.73 -5.04 4.14
CA ALA A 43 7.05 -6.22 4.62
C ALA A 43 5.73 -6.41 3.87
N LEU A 44 5.48 -7.64 3.42
CA LEU A 44 4.16 -8.06 2.93
C LEU A 44 3.56 -9.02 3.95
N ARG A 45 2.31 -8.76 4.34
CA ARG A 45 1.53 -9.66 5.18
C ARG A 45 0.20 -9.92 4.52
N ALA A 46 -0.38 -11.08 4.78
CA ALA A 46 -1.75 -11.38 4.38
C ALA A 46 -2.35 -12.25 5.47
N GLY A 47 -3.63 -12.04 5.74
CA GLY A 47 -4.36 -12.80 6.73
C GLY A 47 -5.83 -12.49 6.72
N ALA A 48 -6.52 -12.83 7.81
CA ALA A 48 -7.91 -12.49 8.02
C ALA A 48 -8.05 -11.59 9.26
N ASP A 49 -8.92 -10.58 9.18
CA ASP A 49 -9.23 -9.73 10.33
C ASP A 49 -10.04 -10.49 11.40
N ALA A 50 -10.36 -9.82 12.51
CA ALA A 50 -11.15 -10.42 13.60
C ALA A 50 -12.58 -10.87 13.17
N ARG A 51 -13.05 -10.44 12.00
CA ARG A 51 -14.34 -10.81 11.40
C ARG A 51 -14.19 -11.87 10.31
N GLY A 52 -12.98 -12.37 10.07
CA GLY A 52 -12.68 -13.36 9.04
C GLY A 52 -12.53 -12.77 7.63
N ARG A 53 -12.44 -11.44 7.48
CA ARG A 53 -12.29 -10.81 6.16
C ARG A 53 -10.83 -10.84 5.73
N PRO A 54 -10.51 -11.36 4.53
CA PRO A 54 -9.14 -11.44 4.07
C PRO A 54 -8.57 -10.04 3.84
N PHE A 55 -7.28 -9.88 4.10
CA PHE A 55 -6.54 -8.66 3.81
C PHE A 55 -5.15 -8.96 3.27
N ILE A 56 -4.60 -8.00 2.54
CA ILE A 56 -3.18 -7.97 2.17
C ILE A 56 -2.61 -6.63 2.64
N GLU A 57 -1.45 -6.65 3.27
CA GLU A 57 -0.77 -5.49 3.82
C GLU A 57 0.60 -5.33 3.18
N VAL A 58 0.94 -4.09 2.83
CA VAL A 58 2.28 -3.66 2.39
C VAL A 58 2.74 -2.56 3.35
N GLU A 59 3.84 -2.80 4.04
CA GLU A 59 4.42 -1.87 5.01
C GLU A 59 5.89 -1.58 4.66
N ASP A 60 6.27 -0.32 4.63
CA ASP A 60 7.67 0.11 4.58
C ASP A 60 8.07 0.82 5.88
N ASN A 61 9.37 0.95 6.12
CA ASN A 61 9.93 1.73 7.22
C ASN A 61 10.60 3.02 6.74
N GLY A 62 10.07 3.65 5.69
CA GLY A 62 10.58 4.91 5.18
C GLY A 62 10.14 6.13 6.00
N PRO A 63 10.16 7.33 5.41
CA PRO A 63 9.89 8.58 6.13
C PRO A 63 8.41 8.75 6.52
N GLY A 64 7.51 7.88 6.05
CA GLY A 64 6.06 8.00 6.25
C GLY A 64 5.41 9.05 5.34
N ILE A 65 4.14 9.35 5.61
CA ILE A 65 3.34 10.35 4.89
C ILE A 65 2.86 11.40 5.90
N PRO A 66 3.04 12.70 5.64
CA PRO A 66 2.48 13.75 6.47
C PRO A 66 0.94 13.61 6.61
N PRO A 67 0.36 13.76 7.81
CA PRO A 67 -1.07 13.56 8.03
C PRO A 67 -1.98 14.36 7.09
N GLU A 68 -1.57 15.58 6.76
CA GLU A 68 -2.26 16.48 5.83
C GLU A 68 -2.36 15.94 4.39
N LEU A 69 -1.50 15.00 3.99
CA LEU A 69 -1.52 14.42 2.65
C LEU A 69 -2.30 13.11 2.58
N LEU A 70 -2.64 12.48 3.71
CA LEU A 70 -3.25 11.14 3.74
C LEU A 70 -4.61 11.08 3.02
N GLU A 71 -5.38 12.16 3.05
CA GLU A 71 -6.66 12.24 2.34
C GLU A 71 -6.46 12.45 0.83
N ASP A 72 -5.39 13.15 0.45
CA ASP A 72 -5.12 13.57 -0.93
C ASP A 72 -4.39 12.50 -1.75
N ILE A 73 -3.66 11.57 -1.13
CA ILE A 73 -2.85 10.56 -1.87
C ILE A 73 -3.66 9.66 -2.81
N PHE A 74 -4.98 9.58 -2.63
CA PHE A 74 -5.89 8.82 -3.50
C PHE A 74 -6.54 9.66 -4.59
N ILE A 75 -6.36 10.99 -4.58
CA ILE A 75 -6.86 11.88 -5.62
C ILE A 75 -6.04 11.65 -6.90
N PRO A 76 -6.69 11.42 -8.06
CA PRO A 76 -5.98 11.27 -9.32
C PRO A 76 -5.04 12.45 -9.61
N PHE A 77 -3.84 12.14 -10.11
CA PHE A 77 -2.77 13.10 -10.44
C PHE A 77 -2.14 13.79 -9.23
N PHE A 78 -2.55 13.48 -8.01
CA PHE A 78 -1.84 13.92 -6.81
C PHE A 78 -0.50 13.19 -6.73
N THR A 79 0.59 13.95 -6.63
CA THR A 79 1.92 13.37 -6.41
C THR A 79 2.85 14.39 -5.76
N SER A 80 3.73 13.90 -4.89
CA SER A 80 4.89 14.63 -4.38
C SER A 80 6.17 14.31 -5.15
N LYS A 81 6.10 13.45 -6.18
CA LYS A 81 7.25 12.91 -6.92
C LYS A 81 7.47 13.69 -8.22
N GLU A 82 8.73 14.02 -8.54
CA GLU A 82 9.08 14.74 -9.77
C GLU A 82 8.70 13.99 -11.07
N THR A 83 8.73 12.65 -11.03
CA THR A 83 8.48 11.80 -12.21
C THR A 83 7.24 10.90 -12.08
N GLY A 84 6.43 11.11 -11.03
CA GLY A 84 5.21 10.34 -10.79
C GLY A 84 4.02 10.89 -11.57
N THR A 85 3.19 10.03 -12.16
CA THR A 85 1.93 10.48 -12.79
C THR A 85 0.84 10.82 -11.78
N GLY A 86 0.97 10.37 -10.53
CA GLY A 86 -0.04 10.53 -9.48
C GLY A 86 -1.30 9.67 -9.67
N VAL A 87 -1.28 8.68 -10.57
CA VAL A 87 -2.47 7.88 -10.91
C VAL A 87 -2.48 6.51 -10.21
N GLY A 88 -1.33 6.05 -9.69
CA GLY A 88 -1.19 4.68 -9.18
C GLY A 88 -2.12 4.33 -8.02
N LEU A 89 -2.14 5.17 -6.97
CA LEU A 89 -2.98 4.94 -5.79
C LEU A 89 -4.48 5.13 -6.08
N SER A 90 -4.84 6.06 -6.96
CA SER A 90 -6.24 6.25 -7.36
C SER A 90 -6.77 5.04 -8.14
N ILE A 91 -5.98 4.48 -9.07
CA ILE A 91 -6.33 3.22 -9.76
C ILE A 91 -6.40 2.07 -8.76
N SER A 92 -5.47 2.01 -7.80
CA SER A 92 -5.46 0.98 -6.76
C SER A 92 -6.75 1.01 -5.93
N LYS A 93 -7.20 2.21 -5.53
CA LYS A 93 -8.47 2.42 -4.83
C LYS A 93 -9.66 1.94 -5.66
N GLN A 94 -9.70 2.31 -6.95
CA GLN A 94 -10.77 1.91 -7.85
C GLN A 94 -10.84 0.39 -8.04
N ILE A 95 -9.70 -0.28 -8.17
CA ILE A 95 -9.64 -1.75 -8.27
C ILE A 95 -10.17 -2.40 -7.00
N MET A 96 -9.76 -1.93 -5.83
CA MET A 96 -10.29 -2.48 -4.57
C MET A 96 -11.80 -2.30 -4.46
N GLN A 97 -12.33 -1.14 -4.86
CA GLN A 97 -13.76 -0.88 -4.89
C GLN A 97 -14.51 -1.81 -5.86
N LEU A 98 -13.93 -2.14 -7.02
CA LEU A 98 -14.51 -3.11 -7.96
C LEU A 98 -14.60 -4.53 -7.37
N HIS A 99 -13.73 -4.84 -6.41
CA HIS A 99 -13.75 -6.09 -5.66
C HIS A 99 -14.66 -6.05 -4.42
N GLY A 100 -15.38 -4.95 -4.18
CA GLY A 100 -16.22 -4.76 -3.00
C GLY A 100 -15.44 -4.41 -1.72
N GLY A 101 -14.13 -4.22 -1.86
CA GLY A 101 -13.20 -3.93 -0.78
C GLY A 101 -12.76 -2.48 -0.73
N ASP A 102 -11.69 -2.22 0.02
CA ASP A 102 -11.08 -0.90 0.12
C ASP A 102 -9.57 -0.94 0.35
N ILE A 103 -8.87 0.17 0.10
CA ILE A 103 -7.49 0.37 0.55
C ILE A 103 -7.46 1.41 1.67
N ARG A 104 -6.88 1.01 2.81
CA ARG A 104 -6.58 1.87 3.95
C ARG A 104 -5.11 2.19 4.00
N VAL A 105 -4.79 3.35 4.55
CA VAL A 105 -3.42 3.80 4.79
C VAL A 105 -3.29 4.24 6.24
N SER A 106 -2.16 3.92 6.85
CA SER A 106 -1.72 4.47 8.12
C SER A 106 -0.24 4.79 8.00
N ALA A 107 0.16 6.01 8.34
CA ALA A 107 1.54 6.44 8.34
C ALA A 107 1.74 7.52 9.39
N SER A 108 2.92 7.56 9.98
CA SER A 108 3.39 8.65 10.81
C SER A 108 4.77 9.09 10.30
N PRO A 109 5.13 10.38 10.39
CA PRO A 109 6.48 10.83 10.05
C PRO A 109 7.55 10.05 10.81
N GLY A 110 8.46 9.40 10.08
CA GLY A 110 9.56 8.60 10.61
C GLY A 110 9.20 7.16 11.05
N GLU A 111 7.95 6.73 10.90
CA GLU A 111 7.52 5.35 11.26
C GLU A 111 7.19 4.48 10.03
N GLY A 112 7.34 5.04 8.83
CA GLY A 112 7.00 4.36 7.58
C GLY A 112 5.53 4.48 7.19
N THR A 113 5.16 3.74 6.15
CA THR A 113 3.81 3.73 5.60
C THR A 113 3.29 2.31 5.53
N ARG A 114 2.05 2.11 5.99
CA ARG A 114 1.33 0.83 5.90
C ARG A 114 0.06 1.02 5.08
N PHE A 115 -0.04 0.25 3.99
CA PHE A 115 -1.25 0.11 3.18
C PHE A 115 -1.90 -1.24 3.45
N VAL A 116 -3.22 -1.27 3.63
CA VAL A 116 -4.02 -2.49 3.84
C VAL A 116 -5.11 -2.56 2.78
N LEU A 117 -5.06 -3.59 1.95
CA LEU A 117 -6.10 -4.01 1.03
C LEU A 117 -7.10 -4.87 1.80
N GLU A 118 -8.31 -4.37 2.03
CA GLU A 118 -9.42 -5.12 2.61
C GLU A 118 -10.33 -5.62 1.50
N PHE A 119 -10.75 -6.88 1.57
CA PHE A 119 -11.65 -7.52 0.59
C PHE A 119 -13.04 -7.79 1.19
#